data_AF-X1PUY6-F1
#
_entry.id   AF-X1PUY6-F1
#
_cell.length_a   1.000
_cell.length_b   1.000
_cell.length_c   1.000
_cell.angle_alpha   90.00
_cell.angle_beta   90.00
_cell.angle_gamma   90.00
#
_symmetry.space_group_name_H-M   'P 1'
#
loop_
_entity.id
_entity.type
_entity.pdbx_description
1 polymer ?
#
loop_
_entity_poly.entity_id
_entity_poly.type
_entity_poly.pdbx_seq_one_letter_code
_entity_poly.pdbx_strand_id
1 'polypeptide(L)'
;MAVQIDLGDLPDETQFYRFMRNTKNSTLKAVHKAANDVLIENNLVSLDEFILDSKPIKAATKENNFKNPNRNTTNKSKKPKRNPRATLSYYSCQVINDKKQNMIFFWGFRTHAIVTKEGICLVEKTLPNNVTDQEAAFSLIKELKRRYRFKKGAIFIADKAYDVRELYTFIVEQMKSTPYIPINPRNQKDDKTFGPHGCPLCDARLEMKSAGKWTEANRDRIKFRCPIKASKKFAKKHGEICP
;
A
#
# COMPACT_ATOMS: atom_id res chain seq x y z
N MET A 1 -13.40 -34.31 -0.82
CA MET A 1 -12.48 -35.15 -1.60
C MET A 1 -11.20 -34.37 -1.83
N ALA A 2 -10.07 -34.77 -1.25
CA ALA A 2 -8.78 -34.19 -1.58
C ALA A 2 -8.35 -34.79 -2.93
N VAL A 3 -8.22 -33.95 -3.96
CA VAL A 3 -7.64 -34.35 -5.23
C VAL A 3 -6.15 -34.56 -4.97
N GLN A 4 -5.71 -35.82 -4.94
CA GLN A 4 -4.30 -36.14 -4.86
C GLN A 4 -3.69 -35.86 -6.24
N ILE A 5 -3.05 -34.70 -6.37
CA ILE A 5 -2.28 -34.34 -7.56
C ILE A 5 -1.01 -35.18 -7.51
N ASP A 6 -0.92 -36.18 -8.39
CA ASP A 6 0.34 -36.89 -8.64
C ASP A 6 1.28 -35.92 -9.36
N LEU A 7 2.30 -35.46 -8.64
CA LEU A 7 3.26 -34.47 -9.14
C LEU A 7 4.29 -35.07 -10.11
N GLY A 8 4.29 -36.41 -10.28
CA GLY A 8 5.29 -37.13 -11.07
C GLY A 8 6.72 -36.93 -10.54
N ASP A 9 7.71 -37.31 -11.36
CA ASP A 9 9.11 -37.08 -11.06
C ASP A 9 9.45 -35.59 -11.24
N LEU A 10 9.86 -34.94 -10.15
CA LEU A 10 10.34 -33.56 -10.19
C LEU A 10 11.67 -33.49 -10.97
N PRO A 11 11.85 -32.49 -11.86
CA PRO A 11 13.11 -32.32 -12.55
C PRO A 11 14.24 -32.00 -11.57
N ASP A 12 15.46 -32.44 -11.90
CA ASP A 12 16.63 -32.08 -11.10
C ASP A 12 16.86 -30.55 -11.09
N GLU A 13 17.59 -30.06 -10.09
CA GLU A 13 17.80 -28.62 -9.87
C GLU A 13 18.42 -27.93 -11.11
N THR A 14 19.31 -28.62 -11.84
CA THR A 14 19.95 -28.07 -13.04
C THR A 14 18.96 -27.91 -14.18
N GLN A 15 18.10 -28.91 -14.40
CA GLN A 15 17.01 -28.81 -15.37
C GLN A 15 16.05 -27.68 -15.02
N PHE A 16 15.66 -27.56 -13.75
CA PHE A 16 14.77 -26.49 -13.30
C PHE A 16 15.40 -25.09 -13.50
N TYR A 17 16.68 -24.90 -13.18
CA TYR A 17 17.36 -23.63 -13.47
C TYR A 17 17.44 -23.31 -14.96
N ARG A 18 17.71 -24.30 -15.81
CA ARG A 18 17.73 -24.12 -17.27
C ARG A 18 16.35 -23.70 -17.78
N PHE A 19 15.29 -24.34 -17.30
CA PHE A 19 13.92 -23.93 -17.58
C PHE A 19 13.67 -22.49 -17.16
N MET A 20 13.95 -22.14 -15.90
CA MET A 20 13.72 -20.78 -15.39
C MET A 20 14.54 -19.71 -16.13
N ARG A 21 15.75 -20.04 -16.59
CA ARG A 21 16.61 -19.13 -17.34
C ARG A 21 16.10 -18.89 -18.76
N ASN A 22 15.59 -19.94 -19.41
CA ASN A 22 15.20 -19.90 -20.82
C ASN A 22 13.72 -19.55 -21.03
N THR A 23 12.88 -19.78 -20.02
CA THR A 23 11.45 -19.48 -20.08
C THR A 23 11.19 -18.02 -19.74
N LYS A 24 10.61 -17.28 -20.69
CA LYS A 24 10.20 -15.89 -20.46
C LYS A 24 9.07 -15.85 -19.42
N ASN A 25 9.18 -14.96 -18.41
CA ASN A 25 8.12 -14.77 -17.41
C ASN A 25 6.76 -14.41 -18.03
N SER A 26 6.74 -13.77 -19.20
CA SER A 26 5.52 -13.49 -19.96
C SER A 26 4.76 -14.76 -20.33
N THR A 27 5.45 -15.86 -20.62
CA THR A 27 4.84 -17.15 -20.95
C THR A 27 4.13 -17.72 -19.73
N LEU A 28 4.76 -17.72 -18.57
CA LEU A 28 4.15 -18.18 -17.32
C LEU A 28 2.92 -17.33 -16.95
N LYS A 29 3.00 -16.01 -17.15
CA LYS A 29 1.86 -15.11 -16.95
C LYS A 29 0.70 -15.36 -17.92
N ALA A 30 1.00 -15.78 -19.16
CA ALA A 30 -0.03 -16.13 -20.12
C ALA A 30 -0.76 -17.43 -19.71
N VAL A 31 -0.01 -18.44 -19.26
CA VAL A 31 -0.59 -19.69 -18.73
C VAL A 31 -1.47 -19.41 -17.51
N HIS A 32 -0.96 -18.62 -16.56
CA HIS A 32 -1.73 -18.23 -15.38
C HIS A 32 -3.01 -17.46 -15.74
N LYS A 33 -2.94 -16.54 -16.72
CA LYS A 33 -4.13 -15.84 -17.22
C LYS A 33 -5.13 -16.83 -17.83
N ALA A 34 -4.68 -17.75 -18.69
CA ALA A 34 -5.56 -18.72 -19.32
C ALA A 34 -6.27 -19.61 -18.29
N ALA A 35 -5.56 -20.04 -17.24
CA ALA A 35 -6.17 -20.77 -16.13
C ALA A 35 -7.26 -19.94 -15.42
N ASN A 36 -6.99 -18.66 -15.15
CA ASN A 36 -7.98 -17.76 -14.55
C ASN A 36 -9.17 -17.50 -15.47
N ASP A 37 -8.95 -17.36 -16.78
CA ASP A 37 -10.03 -17.18 -17.76
C ASP A 37 -10.99 -18.38 -17.72
N VAL A 38 -10.48 -19.61 -17.67
CA VAL A 38 -11.30 -20.82 -17.52
C VAL A 38 -12.13 -20.77 -16.23
N LEU A 39 -11.54 -20.37 -15.11
CA LEU A 39 -12.28 -20.27 -13.84
C LEU A 39 -13.40 -19.22 -13.91
N ILE A 40 -13.14 -18.09 -14.57
CA ILE A 40 -14.12 -17.00 -14.74
C ILE A 40 -15.26 -17.44 -15.68
N GLU A 41 -14.93 -18.05 -16.82
CA GLU A 41 -15.91 -18.53 -17.81
C GLU A 41 -16.84 -19.60 -17.24
N ASN A 42 -16.33 -20.44 -16.32
CA ASN A 42 -17.11 -21.43 -15.60
C ASN A 42 -17.83 -20.88 -14.35
N ASN A 43 -17.81 -19.56 -14.14
CA ASN A 43 -18.42 -18.87 -12.98
C ASN A 43 -17.92 -19.38 -11.61
N LEU A 44 -16.68 -19.88 -11.55
CA LEU A 44 -16.04 -20.34 -10.30
C LEU A 44 -15.32 -19.18 -9.57
N VAL A 45 -15.08 -18.07 -10.26
CA VAL A 45 -14.42 -16.88 -9.72
C VAL A 45 -15.25 -15.65 -10.08
N SER A 46 -15.56 -14.84 -9.08
CA SER A 46 -16.28 -13.58 -9.28
C SER A 46 -15.33 -12.39 -9.49
N LEU A 47 -15.77 -11.42 -10.29
CA LEU A 47 -15.03 -10.19 -10.60
C LEU A 47 -15.70 -8.96 -9.98
N ASP A 48 -16.19 -9.12 -8.76
CA ASP A 48 -16.92 -8.12 -7.97
C ASP A 48 -16.13 -7.65 -6.74
N GLU A 49 -15.31 -8.51 -6.13
CA GLU A 49 -14.54 -8.21 -4.93
C GLU A 49 -13.05 -8.51 -5.12
N PHE A 50 -12.21 -7.53 -4.83
CA PHE A 50 -10.77 -7.58 -5.05
C PHE A 50 -10.02 -7.24 -3.77
N ILE A 51 -9.16 -8.15 -3.34
CA ILE A 51 -8.34 -8.03 -2.14
C ILE A 51 -6.90 -7.74 -2.55
N LEU A 52 -6.35 -6.63 -2.06
CA LEU A 52 -4.95 -6.25 -2.27
C LEU A 52 -4.11 -6.66 -1.07
N ASP A 53 -3.04 -7.41 -1.34
CA ASP A 53 -2.03 -7.74 -0.33
C ASP A 53 -0.62 -7.66 -0.92
N SER A 54 0.38 -7.56 -0.03
CA SER A 54 1.78 -7.65 -0.42
C SER A 54 2.61 -8.47 0.58
N LYS A 55 3.60 -9.20 0.06
CA LYS A 55 4.54 -9.99 0.86
C LYS A 55 5.99 -9.74 0.48
N PRO A 56 6.90 -9.67 1.47
CA PRO A 56 8.33 -9.56 1.21
C PRO A 56 8.90 -10.85 0.61
N ILE A 57 9.76 -10.73 -0.39
CA ILE A 57 10.52 -11.84 -0.99
C ILE A 57 12.01 -11.57 -0.84
N LYS A 58 12.73 -12.52 -0.22
CA LYS A 58 14.19 -12.44 -0.07
C LYS A 58 14.87 -12.70 -1.42
N ALA A 59 15.84 -11.85 -1.77
CA ALA A 59 16.70 -12.13 -2.92
C ALA A 59 17.66 -13.28 -2.61
N ALA A 60 18.00 -14.07 -3.63
CA ALA A 60 19.02 -15.11 -3.54
C ALA A 60 20.42 -14.47 -3.49
N THR A 61 20.87 -14.09 -2.30
CA THR A 61 22.15 -13.39 -2.13
C THR A 61 22.82 -13.69 -0.80
N LYS A 62 24.16 -13.59 -0.76
CA LYS A 62 24.97 -13.92 0.43
C LYS A 62 24.69 -13.01 1.63
N GLU A 63 24.16 -11.83 1.40
CA GLU A 63 23.80 -10.83 2.41
C GLU A 63 22.57 -11.28 3.22
N ASN A 64 21.74 -12.16 2.65
CA ASN A 64 20.59 -12.76 3.34
C ASN A 64 20.93 -14.08 4.06
N ASN A 65 22.16 -14.59 3.92
CA ASN A 65 22.59 -15.80 4.61
C ASN A 65 23.04 -15.46 6.04
N PHE A 66 22.30 -15.95 7.05
CA PHE A 66 22.65 -15.71 8.46
C PHE A 66 24.00 -16.31 8.87
N LYS A 67 24.49 -17.33 8.15
CA LYS A 67 25.81 -17.94 8.38
C LYS A 67 26.98 -17.08 7.86
N ASN A 68 26.70 -16.04 7.08
CA ASN A 68 27.72 -15.09 6.61
C ASN A 68 27.91 -13.97 7.65
N PRO A 69 29.07 -13.89 8.34
CA PRO A 69 29.33 -12.84 9.33
C PRO A 69 29.48 -11.46 8.67
N ASN A 70 29.96 -11.41 7.42
CA ASN A 70 30.24 -10.17 6.68
C ASN A 70 29.04 -9.72 5.82
N ARG A 71 27.81 -9.93 6.31
CA ARG A 71 26.59 -9.53 5.60
C ARG A 71 26.41 -8.01 5.66
N ASN A 72 26.04 -7.42 4.53
CA ASN A 72 25.59 -6.04 4.51
C ASN A 72 24.08 -6.00 4.82
N THR A 73 23.68 -5.53 6.00
CA THR A 73 22.26 -5.43 6.39
C THR A 73 21.79 -4.00 6.64
N THR A 74 22.66 -3.01 6.43
CA THR A 74 22.40 -1.61 6.81
C THR A 74 22.69 -0.62 5.68
N ASN A 75 23.72 -0.86 4.86
CA ASN A 75 24.14 0.08 3.84
C ASN A 75 23.38 -0.15 2.52
N LYS A 76 22.36 0.67 2.26
CA LYS A 76 21.53 0.63 1.04
C LYS A 76 22.29 0.87 -0.26
N SER A 77 23.44 1.53 -0.21
CA SER A 77 24.26 1.86 -1.39
C SER A 77 25.10 0.68 -1.86
N LYS A 78 25.50 -0.21 -0.94
CA LYS A 78 26.28 -1.43 -1.24
C LYS A 78 25.36 -2.57 -1.70
N LYS A 79 24.79 -2.43 -2.90
CA LYS A 79 23.84 -3.40 -3.47
C LYS A 79 24.46 -4.78 -3.74
N PRO A 80 23.70 -5.88 -3.61
CA PRO A 80 24.17 -7.22 -3.92
C PRO A 80 24.55 -7.39 -5.39
N LYS A 81 25.74 -7.93 -5.67
CA LYS A 81 26.26 -8.09 -7.05
C LYS A 81 25.36 -8.96 -7.94
N ARG A 82 24.88 -10.11 -7.43
CA ARG A 82 24.04 -11.04 -8.19
C ARG A 82 22.59 -10.56 -8.35
N ASN A 83 22.15 -9.63 -7.51
CA ASN A 83 20.78 -9.11 -7.50
C ASN A 83 20.78 -7.58 -7.35
N PRO A 84 21.25 -6.82 -8.36
CA PRO A 84 21.41 -5.37 -8.26
C PRO A 84 20.09 -4.60 -8.18
N ARG A 85 18.97 -5.25 -8.50
CA ARG A 85 17.62 -4.69 -8.35
C ARG A 85 17.04 -4.89 -6.95
N ALA A 86 17.60 -5.77 -6.14
CA ALA A 86 17.14 -5.99 -4.78
C ALA A 86 17.42 -4.74 -3.93
N THR A 87 16.49 -4.37 -3.08
CA THR A 87 16.62 -3.25 -2.17
C THR A 87 16.50 -3.72 -0.74
N LEU A 88 17.25 -3.08 0.15
CA LEU A 88 17.24 -3.36 1.57
C LEU A 88 15.90 -2.93 2.19
N SER A 89 15.29 -3.82 2.96
CA SER A 89 14.02 -3.63 3.67
C SER A 89 14.07 -4.35 5.02
N TYR A 90 13.08 -4.14 5.88
CA TYR A 90 12.94 -4.87 7.13
C TYR A 90 11.89 -5.98 6.98
N TYR A 91 12.16 -7.14 7.58
CA TYR A 91 11.29 -8.30 7.57
C TYR A 91 10.38 -8.31 8.80
N SER A 92 10.96 -8.06 9.98
CA SER A 92 10.25 -8.03 11.25
C SER A 92 10.90 -7.02 12.19
N CYS A 93 10.08 -6.51 13.12
CA CYS A 93 10.52 -5.68 14.24
C CYS A 93 9.97 -6.31 15.51
N GLN A 94 10.85 -6.83 16.36
CA GLN A 94 10.45 -7.29 17.69
C GLN A 94 10.39 -6.10 18.64
N VAL A 95 9.23 -5.92 19.27
CA VAL A 95 9.00 -4.93 20.30
C VAL A 95 8.95 -5.68 21.63
N ILE A 96 9.88 -5.36 22.53
CA ILE A 96 9.92 -5.90 23.89
C ILE A 96 9.80 -4.69 24.81
N ASN A 97 8.81 -4.68 25.71
CA ASN A 97 8.54 -3.58 26.66
C ASN A 97 8.47 -2.20 25.95
N ASP A 98 7.67 -2.11 24.88
CA ASP A 98 7.47 -0.91 24.05
C ASP A 98 8.73 -0.31 23.40
N LYS A 99 9.87 -0.98 23.50
CA LYS A 99 11.12 -0.61 22.84
C LYS A 99 11.40 -1.54 21.66
N LYS A 100 11.57 -0.95 20.48
CA LYS A 100 12.02 -1.66 19.27
C LYS A 100 13.48 -2.06 19.46
N GLN A 101 13.74 -3.33 19.77
CA GLN A 101 15.11 -3.81 19.96
C GLN A 101 15.68 -4.43 18.69
N ASN A 102 14.95 -5.35 18.04
CA ASN A 102 15.50 -6.16 16.96
C ASN A 102 14.75 -5.95 15.64
N MET A 103 15.36 -5.16 14.75
CA MET A 103 14.94 -5.08 13.35
C MET A 103 15.75 -6.06 12.51
N ILE A 104 15.07 -7.02 11.89
CA ILE A 104 15.71 -7.96 10.96
C ILE A 104 15.61 -7.35 9.56
N PHE A 105 16.76 -6.95 9.00
CA PHE A 105 16.84 -6.45 7.64
C PHE A 105 17.16 -7.55 6.64
N PHE A 106 16.68 -7.38 5.41
CA PHE A 106 16.94 -8.29 4.30
C PHE A 106 17.04 -7.51 2.98
N TRP A 107 17.78 -8.06 2.02
CA TRP A 107 17.77 -7.60 0.64
C TRP A 107 16.71 -8.36 -0.14
N GLY A 108 15.86 -7.64 -0.86
CA GLY A 108 14.89 -8.34 -1.69
C GLY A 108 13.92 -7.44 -2.41
N PHE A 109 12.73 -7.97 -2.54
CA PHE A 109 11.60 -7.42 -3.27
C PHE A 109 10.34 -7.54 -2.42
N ARG A 110 9.26 -6.97 -2.92
CA ARG A 110 7.91 -7.16 -2.43
C ARG A 110 7.04 -7.59 -3.61
N THR A 111 6.30 -8.67 -3.44
CA THR A 111 5.26 -9.06 -4.40
C THR A 111 3.95 -8.50 -3.91
N HIS A 112 3.27 -7.79 -4.80
CA HIS A 112 1.93 -7.27 -4.60
C HIS A 112 0.98 -8.08 -5.48
N ALA A 113 -0.17 -8.43 -4.96
CA ALA A 113 -1.17 -9.23 -5.67
C ALA A 113 -2.57 -8.66 -5.48
N ILE A 114 -3.42 -8.88 -6.49
CA ILE A 114 -4.88 -8.74 -6.37
C ILE A 114 -5.47 -10.13 -6.46
N VAL A 115 -6.24 -10.47 -5.43
CA VAL A 115 -6.87 -11.78 -5.25
C VAL A 115 -8.38 -11.59 -5.18
N THR A 116 -9.16 -12.56 -5.68
CA THR A 116 -10.62 -12.55 -5.51
C THR A 116 -11.04 -13.04 -4.13
N LYS A 117 -12.33 -12.93 -3.80
CA LYS A 117 -12.88 -13.48 -2.55
C LYS A 117 -12.73 -15.00 -2.43
N GLU A 118 -12.67 -15.72 -3.56
CA GLU A 118 -12.40 -17.16 -3.61
C GLU A 118 -10.92 -17.51 -3.38
N GLY A 119 -10.04 -16.52 -3.23
CA GLY A 119 -8.61 -16.74 -2.99
C GLY A 119 -7.80 -16.93 -4.28
N ILE A 120 -8.36 -16.64 -5.46
CA ILE A 120 -7.65 -16.77 -6.74
C ILE A 120 -6.88 -15.49 -7.08
N CYS A 121 -5.57 -15.62 -7.28
CA CYS A 121 -4.73 -14.50 -7.67
C CYS A 121 -4.96 -14.12 -9.14
N LEU A 122 -5.44 -12.91 -9.41
CA LEU A 122 -5.74 -12.45 -10.78
C LEU A 122 -4.55 -11.75 -11.44
N VAL A 123 -3.87 -10.90 -10.68
CA VAL A 123 -2.69 -10.14 -11.12
C VAL A 123 -1.69 -10.01 -9.99
N GLU A 124 -0.42 -10.10 -10.33
CA GLU A 124 0.69 -9.97 -9.38
C GLU A 124 1.86 -9.21 -10.00
N LYS A 125 2.62 -8.51 -9.15
CA LYS A 125 3.81 -7.79 -9.55
C LYS A 125 4.86 -7.80 -8.43
N THR A 126 6.03 -8.31 -8.75
CA THR A 126 7.21 -8.23 -7.87
C THR A 126 8.00 -6.97 -8.17
N LEU A 127 8.15 -6.12 -7.17
CA LEU A 127 8.81 -4.83 -7.26
C LEU A 127 9.90 -4.71 -6.18
N PRO A 128 10.93 -3.89 -6.40
CA PRO A 128 11.86 -3.56 -5.33
C PRO A 128 11.13 -2.88 -4.15
N ASN A 129 11.60 -3.11 -2.92
CA ASN A 129 10.97 -2.62 -1.68
C ASN A 129 10.92 -1.08 -1.53
N ASN A 130 11.61 -0.32 -2.38
CA ASN A 130 11.56 1.14 -2.35
C ASN A 130 10.34 1.71 -3.11
N VAL A 131 9.63 0.87 -3.87
CA VAL A 131 8.34 1.24 -4.47
C VAL A 131 7.27 1.21 -3.37
N THR A 132 6.43 2.23 -3.33
CA THR A 132 5.37 2.31 -2.32
C THR A 132 4.23 1.35 -2.65
N ASP A 133 3.53 0.88 -1.63
CA ASP A 133 2.37 -0.01 -1.81
C ASP A 133 1.28 0.64 -2.69
N GLN A 134 1.11 1.96 -2.57
CA GLN A 134 0.21 2.76 -3.40
C GLN A 134 0.59 2.74 -4.88
N GLU A 135 1.86 2.97 -5.23
CA GLU A 135 2.34 2.94 -6.61
C GLU A 135 2.12 1.55 -7.24
N ALA A 136 2.36 0.50 -6.45
CA ALA A 136 2.09 -0.87 -6.86
C ALA A 136 0.58 -1.11 -7.08
N ALA A 137 -0.28 -0.64 -6.17
CA ALA A 137 -1.73 -0.75 -6.27
C ALA A 137 -2.28 -0.13 -7.56
N PHE A 138 -1.87 1.11 -7.90
CA PHE A 138 -2.29 1.74 -9.16
C PHE A 138 -1.91 0.89 -10.37
N SER A 139 -0.68 0.37 -10.40
CA SER A 139 -0.23 -0.48 -11.51
C SER A 139 -1.06 -1.76 -11.60
N LEU A 140 -1.35 -2.40 -10.47
CA LEU A 140 -2.10 -3.66 -10.43
C LEU A 140 -3.56 -3.48 -10.83
N ILE A 141 -4.25 -2.45 -10.31
CA ILE A 141 -5.66 -2.21 -10.63
C ILE A 141 -5.84 -1.85 -12.12
N LYS A 142 -4.91 -1.06 -12.69
CA LYS A 142 -4.90 -0.78 -14.15
C LYS A 142 -4.73 -2.07 -14.96
N GLU A 143 -3.84 -2.95 -14.51
CA GLU A 143 -3.60 -4.23 -15.16
C GLU A 143 -4.81 -5.16 -15.05
N LEU A 144 -5.43 -5.24 -13.87
CA LEU A 144 -6.67 -5.98 -13.62
C LEU A 144 -7.79 -5.50 -14.55
N LYS A 145 -8.02 -4.18 -14.63
CA LYS A 145 -9.04 -3.60 -15.50
C LYS A 145 -8.79 -3.91 -16.96
N ARG A 146 -7.52 -3.81 -17.40
CA ARG A 146 -7.13 -4.12 -18.79
C ARG A 146 -7.32 -5.60 -19.12
N ARG A 147 -7.01 -6.50 -18.19
CA ARG A 147 -7.04 -7.96 -18.43
C ARG A 147 -8.44 -8.55 -18.37
N TYR A 148 -9.21 -8.20 -17.35
CA TYR A 148 -10.48 -8.88 -17.04
C TYR A 148 -11.71 -7.98 -17.20
N ARG A 149 -11.53 -6.68 -17.45
CA ARG A 149 -12.62 -5.73 -17.74
C ARG A 149 -13.78 -5.80 -16.74
N PHE A 150 -13.48 -5.98 -15.46
CA PHE A 150 -14.47 -6.05 -14.38
C PHE A 150 -15.45 -4.87 -14.42
N LYS A 151 -16.68 -5.08 -13.94
CA LYS A 151 -17.78 -4.10 -14.04
C LYS A 151 -17.64 -2.98 -13.00
N LYS A 152 -18.41 -1.89 -13.17
CA LYS A 152 -18.54 -0.85 -12.13
C LYS A 152 -19.21 -1.44 -10.89
N GLY A 153 -19.02 -0.80 -9.74
CA GLY A 153 -19.57 -1.25 -8.46
C GLY A 153 -18.78 -2.38 -7.81
N ALA A 154 -17.58 -2.68 -8.30
CA ALA A 154 -16.69 -3.62 -7.63
C ALA A 154 -16.23 -3.07 -6.27
N ILE A 155 -15.81 -3.97 -5.40
CA ILE A 155 -15.31 -3.68 -4.07
C ILE A 155 -13.80 -3.93 -4.05
N PHE A 156 -13.05 -2.98 -3.48
CA PHE A 156 -11.61 -3.11 -3.27
C PHE A 156 -11.31 -3.12 -1.77
N ILE A 157 -10.76 -4.22 -1.28
CA ILE A 157 -10.35 -4.39 0.12
C ILE A 157 -8.84 -4.32 0.17
N ALA A 158 -8.30 -3.48 1.05
CA ALA A 158 -6.86 -3.42 1.26
C ALA A 158 -6.53 -3.11 2.71
N ASP A 159 -5.30 -3.43 3.09
CA ASP A 159 -4.81 -3.20 4.43
C ASP A 159 -4.54 -1.71 4.71
N LYS A 160 -4.40 -1.31 5.98
CA LYS A 160 -4.22 0.12 6.36
C LYS A 160 -3.03 0.83 5.73
N ALA A 161 -2.03 0.08 5.24
CA ALA A 161 -0.90 0.64 4.52
C ALA A 161 -1.30 1.32 3.19
N TYR A 162 -2.46 0.96 2.66
CA TYR A 162 -3.04 1.53 1.43
C TYR A 162 -3.98 2.72 1.71
N ASP A 163 -4.09 3.20 2.95
CA ASP A 163 -4.85 4.40 3.30
C ASP A 163 -4.19 5.65 2.72
N VAL A 164 -4.46 5.92 1.45
CA VAL A 164 -3.94 7.05 0.70
C VAL A 164 -5.03 7.65 -0.18
N ARG A 165 -5.30 8.95 -0.02
CA ARG A 165 -6.38 9.68 -0.70
C ARG A 165 -6.41 9.47 -2.20
N GLU A 166 -5.27 9.55 -2.87
CA GLU A 166 -5.19 9.38 -4.33
C GLU A 166 -5.64 7.98 -4.78
N LEU A 167 -5.45 6.95 -3.95
CA LEU A 167 -5.96 5.61 -4.23
C LEU A 167 -7.49 5.56 -4.12
N TYR A 168 -8.07 6.17 -3.08
CA TYR A 168 -9.53 6.32 -2.95
C TYR A 168 -10.13 7.04 -4.17
N THR A 169 -9.57 8.21 -4.52
CA THR A 169 -9.99 8.99 -5.69
C THR A 169 -9.94 8.16 -6.96
N PHE A 170 -8.86 7.40 -7.18
CA PHE A 170 -8.74 6.55 -8.35
C PHE A 170 -9.80 5.43 -8.39
N ILE A 171 -10.03 4.73 -7.28
CA ILE A 171 -11.02 3.64 -7.20
C ILE A 171 -12.45 4.19 -7.39
N VAL A 172 -12.79 5.28 -6.69
CA VAL A 172 -14.14 5.87 -6.73
C VAL A 172 -14.40 6.56 -8.06
N GLU A 173 -13.50 7.43 -8.51
CA GLU A 173 -13.77 8.30 -9.66
C GLU A 173 -13.45 7.62 -10.99
N GLN A 174 -12.35 6.86 -11.08
CA GLN A 174 -11.93 6.25 -12.34
C GLN A 174 -12.46 4.82 -12.49
N MET A 175 -12.36 3.99 -11.45
CA MET A 175 -12.88 2.61 -11.50
C MET A 175 -14.39 2.53 -11.21
N LYS A 176 -15.01 3.61 -10.70
CA LYS A 176 -16.43 3.64 -10.31
C LYS A 176 -16.77 2.48 -9.38
N SER A 177 -15.95 2.31 -8.35
CA SER A 177 -15.92 1.16 -7.45
C SER A 177 -15.75 1.65 -5.99
N THR A 178 -15.95 0.77 -5.02
CA THR A 178 -15.97 1.12 -3.59
C THR A 178 -14.73 0.58 -2.88
N PRO A 179 -13.89 1.44 -2.28
CA PRO A 179 -12.77 1.00 -1.44
C PRO A 179 -13.19 0.78 0.02
N TYR A 180 -12.80 -0.35 0.61
CA TYR A 180 -12.78 -0.61 2.05
C TYR A 180 -11.34 -0.77 2.51
N ILE A 181 -10.79 0.29 3.07
CA ILE A 181 -9.41 0.35 3.54
C ILE A 181 -9.46 0.93 4.96
N PRO A 182 -8.97 0.20 5.98
CA PRO A 182 -8.93 0.72 7.34
C PRO A 182 -8.07 1.99 7.42
N ILE A 183 -8.55 2.98 8.17
CA ILE A 183 -7.84 4.23 8.38
C ILE A 183 -6.52 3.97 9.12
N ASN A 184 -5.43 4.57 8.66
CA ASN A 184 -4.13 4.53 9.30
C ASN A 184 -4.00 5.67 10.33
N PRO A 185 -3.94 5.37 11.64
CA PRO A 185 -3.89 6.40 12.69
C PRO A 185 -2.55 7.12 12.77
N ARG A 186 -1.50 6.63 12.08
CA ARG A 186 -0.17 7.24 12.15
C ARG A 186 -0.19 8.66 11.61
N ASN A 187 0.38 9.59 12.37
CA ASN A 187 0.47 11.02 12.03
C ASN A 187 -0.88 11.73 11.89
N GLN A 188 -1.98 11.16 12.42
CA GLN A 188 -3.21 11.92 12.57
C GLN A 188 -2.98 13.01 13.62
N LYS A 189 -3.46 14.21 13.31
CA LYS A 189 -3.59 15.27 14.29
C LYS A 189 -4.87 15.02 15.07
N ASP A 190 -4.88 15.41 16.33
CA ASP A 190 -6.11 15.35 17.12
C ASP A 190 -7.25 16.07 16.40
N ASP A 191 -8.45 15.52 16.53
CA ASP A 191 -9.65 16.13 15.97
C ASP A 191 -9.80 17.53 16.55
N LYS A 192 -10.07 18.49 15.65
CA LYS A 192 -10.30 19.86 16.07
C LYS A 192 -11.70 19.97 16.66
N THR A 193 -11.81 20.55 17.85
CA THR A 193 -13.09 20.95 18.40
C THR A 193 -13.63 22.14 17.61
N PHE A 194 -14.90 22.09 17.21
CA PHE A 194 -15.56 23.17 16.49
C PHE A 194 -16.52 23.91 17.42
N GLY A 195 -16.59 25.22 17.23
CA GLY A 195 -17.54 26.08 17.91
C GLY A 195 -18.94 26.04 17.27
N PRO A 196 -19.89 26.81 17.82
CA PRO A 196 -21.28 26.84 17.36
C PRO A 196 -21.45 27.32 15.91
N HIS A 197 -20.46 28.03 15.35
CA HIS A 197 -20.48 28.50 13.97
C HIS A 197 -19.65 27.61 13.03
N GLY A 198 -19.29 26.39 13.46
CA GLY A 198 -18.56 25.42 12.63
C GLY A 198 -17.11 25.84 12.35
N CYS A 199 -16.56 26.77 13.12
CA CYS A 199 -15.16 27.16 13.04
C CYS A 199 -14.34 26.47 14.15
N PRO A 200 -13.08 26.11 13.90
CA PRO A 200 -12.26 25.46 14.91
C PRO A 200 -12.03 26.38 16.11
N LEU A 201 -12.01 25.80 17.30
CA LEU A 201 -11.61 26.48 18.52
C LEU A 201 -10.08 26.51 18.63
N CYS A 202 -9.52 27.60 19.15
CA CYS A 202 -8.12 27.60 19.60
C CYS A 202 -8.00 26.98 21.00
N ASP A 203 -6.75 26.83 21.48
CA ASP A 203 -6.47 26.25 22.81
C ASP A 203 -7.15 27.01 23.96
N ALA A 204 -7.32 28.33 23.81
CA ALA A 204 -8.06 29.18 24.75
C ALA A 204 -9.61 29.07 24.59
N ARG A 205 -10.10 28.07 23.85
CA ARG A 205 -11.51 27.81 23.54
C ARG A 205 -12.25 28.97 22.86
N LEU A 206 -11.52 29.86 22.18
CA LEU A 206 -12.10 30.93 21.38
C LEU A 206 -12.31 30.44 19.94
N GLU A 207 -13.51 30.66 19.41
CA GLU A 207 -13.83 30.29 18.04
C GLU A 207 -13.03 31.16 17.05
N MET A 208 -12.23 30.48 16.22
CA MET A 208 -11.34 31.16 15.29
C MET A 208 -12.10 31.77 14.12
N LYS A 209 -11.62 32.90 13.61
CA LYS A 209 -12.25 33.59 12.47
C LYS A 209 -11.69 33.04 11.15
N SER A 210 -12.57 32.65 10.23
CA SER A 210 -12.18 32.30 8.86
C SER A 210 -11.45 33.46 8.19
N ALA A 211 -10.31 33.17 7.57
CA ALA A 211 -9.39 34.14 6.99
C ALA A 211 -9.06 33.82 5.52
N GLY A 212 -9.98 33.14 4.84
CA GLY A 212 -9.89 32.80 3.43
C GLY A 212 -9.75 31.29 3.18
N LYS A 213 -10.02 30.91 1.94
CA LYS A 213 -9.83 29.56 1.40
C LYS A 213 -8.85 29.67 0.25
N TRP A 214 -7.91 28.74 0.14
CA TRP A 214 -7.07 28.58 -1.05
C TRP A 214 -6.93 27.12 -1.40
N THR A 215 -6.78 26.84 -2.69
CA THR A 215 -6.60 25.48 -3.21
C THR A 215 -5.13 25.27 -3.53
N GLU A 216 -4.54 24.21 -2.98
CA GLU A 216 -3.15 23.82 -3.17
C GLU A 216 -3.12 22.41 -3.78
N ALA A 217 -2.90 22.35 -5.11
CA ALA A 217 -3.07 21.14 -5.91
C ALA A 217 -4.45 20.50 -5.68
N ASN A 218 -4.50 19.29 -5.10
CA ASN A 218 -5.75 18.55 -4.85
C ASN A 218 -6.34 18.81 -3.45
N ARG A 219 -5.84 19.81 -2.72
CA ARG A 219 -6.23 20.09 -1.34
C ARG A 219 -6.80 21.49 -1.21
N ASP A 220 -8.03 21.57 -0.74
CA ASP A 220 -8.59 22.81 -0.25
C ASP A 220 -8.10 23.08 1.17
N ARG A 221 -7.49 24.25 1.37
CA ARG A 221 -7.05 24.72 2.68
C ARG A 221 -7.90 25.90 3.09
N ILE A 222 -8.49 25.80 4.28
CA ILE A 222 -9.23 26.89 4.89
C ILE A 222 -8.35 27.49 5.98
N LYS A 223 -8.13 28.81 5.91
CA LYS A 223 -7.37 29.56 6.90
C LYS A 223 -8.27 29.96 8.05
N PHE A 224 -7.80 29.77 9.26
CA PHE A 224 -8.40 30.34 10.45
C PHE A 224 -7.37 31.21 11.18
N ARG A 225 -7.80 32.34 11.71
CA ARG A 225 -6.97 33.26 12.50
C ARG A 225 -7.60 33.47 13.87
N CYS A 226 -6.75 33.75 14.86
CA CYS A 226 -7.19 34.15 16.20
C CYS A 226 -8.14 35.36 16.11
N PRO A 227 -9.32 35.33 16.75
CA PRO A 227 -10.31 36.39 16.66
C PRO A 227 -9.81 37.72 17.28
N ILE A 228 -8.94 37.67 18.28
CA ILE A 228 -8.29 38.85 18.90
C ILE A 228 -7.45 39.59 17.84
N LYS A 229 -6.63 38.86 17.06
CA LYS A 229 -5.82 39.49 15.99
C LYS A 229 -6.66 39.91 14.78
N ALA A 230 -7.77 39.23 14.51
CA ALA A 230 -8.58 39.44 13.30
C ALA A 230 -9.70 40.48 13.48
N SER A 231 -10.03 40.88 14.71
CA SER A 231 -11.14 41.80 15.00
C SER A 231 -10.83 42.70 16.20
N LYS A 232 -10.64 44.00 15.95
CA LYS A 232 -10.43 45.02 17.00
C LYS A 232 -11.57 45.05 18.02
N LYS A 233 -12.82 44.88 17.57
CA LYS A 233 -14.01 44.82 18.44
C LYS A 233 -13.98 43.60 19.36
N PHE A 234 -13.54 42.46 18.85
CA PHE A 234 -13.43 41.23 19.64
C PHE A 234 -12.28 41.35 20.65
N ALA A 235 -11.13 41.89 20.23
CA ALA A 235 -9.99 42.15 21.09
C ALA A 235 -10.35 43.04 22.28
N LYS A 236 -11.02 44.18 22.04
CA LYS A 236 -11.43 45.10 23.10
C LYS A 236 -12.37 44.45 24.13
N LYS A 237 -13.24 43.53 23.70
CA LYS A 237 -14.14 42.77 24.59
C LYS A 237 -13.38 41.78 25.49
N HIS A 238 -12.21 41.32 25.06
CA HIS A 238 -11.40 40.31 25.76
C HIS A 238 -10.07 40.89 26.27
N GLY A 239 -9.99 42.21 26.49
CA GLY A 239 -8.82 42.85 27.09
C GLY A 239 -7.57 42.90 26.22
N GLU A 240 -7.70 42.75 24.90
CA GLU A 240 -6.61 42.81 23.90
C GLU A 240 -5.49 41.76 24.04
N ILE A 241 -5.59 40.88 25.03
CA ILE A 241 -4.61 39.85 25.37
C ILE A 241 -5.28 38.47 25.23
N CYS A 242 -4.52 37.45 24.84
CA CYS A 242 -5.03 36.09 24.82
C CYS A 242 -5.26 35.62 26.27
N PRO A 243 -6.47 35.18 26.63
CA PRO A 243 -6.74 34.59 27.93
C PRO A 243 -5.99 33.27 28.11
#